data_AF-A0A2T4D3S2-F1
#
_entry.id   AF-A0A2T4D3S2-F1
#
_cell.length_a   1.000
_cell.length_b   1.000
_cell.length_c   1.000
_cell.angle_alpha   90.00
_cell.angle_beta   90.00
_cell.angle_gamma   90.00
#
_symmetry.space_group_name_H-M   'P 1'
#
loop_
_entity.id
_entity.type
_entity.pdbx_description
1 polymer ?
#
loop_
_entity_poly.entity_id
_entity_poly.type
_entity_poly.pdbx_seq_one_letter_code
_entity_poly.pdbx_strand_id
1 'polypeptide(L)'
;FKVEKYEHSYPHCWRTDKPILYYPLDSWFIKTTAMKDRLVELNNTINWKPASTGEGRFGNWLENLVDWNLSRSRYWGTPLPIWVTEDRKEIKCIGSLAELREEVNASVNAGFMQDALPEDFDLHRPYVDDVILVSESGKRMFREPDLIDVWFDSGAMPYAQWHYPFENSEEFEK
;
A
#
# COMPACT_ATOMS: atom_id res chain seq x y z
N PHE A 1 20.46 31.63 30.05
CA PHE A 1 20.00 30.79 28.92
C PHE A 1 21.23 30.47 28.08
N LYS A 2 21.52 29.18 27.81
CA LYS A 2 22.70 28.76 27.06
C LYS A 2 22.24 28.30 25.67
N VAL A 3 22.77 28.92 24.62
CA VAL A 3 22.46 28.60 23.22
C VAL A 3 23.74 28.16 22.56
N GLU A 4 23.78 26.92 22.06
CA GLU A 4 24.95 26.33 21.42
C GLU A 4 24.53 25.60 20.14
N LYS A 5 25.46 25.51 19.19
CA LYS A 5 25.26 24.70 17.98
C LYS A 5 25.50 23.24 18.34
N TYR A 6 24.67 22.35 17.79
CA TYR A 6 24.80 20.91 17.97
C TYR A 6 25.02 20.25 16.61
N GLU A 7 26.10 19.50 16.49
CA GLU A 7 26.45 18.74 15.29
C GLU A 7 26.14 17.27 15.51
N HIS A 8 25.28 16.71 14.67
CA HIS A 8 24.85 15.32 14.74
C HIS A 8 24.29 14.83 13.41
N SER A 9 24.17 13.52 13.25
CA SER A 9 23.45 12.92 12.12
C SER A 9 21.96 13.19 12.24
N TYR A 10 21.35 13.70 11.17
CA TYR A 10 19.92 13.97 11.08
C TYR A 10 19.33 13.32 9.82
N PRO A 11 18.13 12.75 9.87
CA PRO A 11 17.53 12.10 8.71
C PRO A 11 17.10 13.13 7.65
N HIS A 12 17.32 12.77 6.38
CA HIS A 12 16.96 13.60 5.22
C HIS A 12 16.18 12.76 4.20
N CYS A 13 15.37 13.43 3.39
CA CYS A 13 14.60 12.78 2.34
C CYS A 13 15.55 12.21 1.28
N TRP A 14 15.49 10.88 1.08
CA TRP A 14 16.32 10.14 0.12
C TRP A 14 16.22 10.57 -1.35
N ARG A 15 15.26 11.44 -1.70
CA ARG A 15 15.07 12.00 -3.06
C ARG A 15 15.49 13.44 -3.22
N THR A 16 15.44 14.25 -2.15
CA THR A 16 15.56 15.71 -2.25
C THR A 16 16.60 16.30 -1.30
N ASP A 17 17.19 15.47 -0.44
CA ASP A 17 18.16 15.84 0.59
C ASP A 17 17.66 16.93 1.56
N LYS A 18 16.34 17.14 1.64
CA LYS A 18 15.73 18.05 2.63
C LYS A 18 15.61 17.35 3.98
N PRO A 19 15.83 18.05 5.11
CA PRO A 19 15.67 17.47 6.45
C PRO A 19 14.22 17.06 6.67
N ILE A 20 14.00 15.90 7.30
CA ILE A 20 12.66 15.40 7.59
C ILE A 20 12.25 15.71 9.03
N LEU A 21 10.95 15.83 9.27
CA LEU A 21 10.38 16.05 10.59
C LEU A 21 9.45 14.89 10.95
N TYR A 22 9.52 14.45 12.21
CA TYR A 22 8.51 13.55 12.74
C TYR A 22 7.22 14.32 12.97
N TYR A 23 6.14 13.88 12.33
CA TYR A 23 4.85 14.57 12.36
C TYR A 23 3.70 13.55 12.41
N PRO A 24 2.69 13.74 13.28
CA PRO A 24 1.54 12.85 13.33
C PRO A 24 0.64 13.10 12.11
N LEU A 25 0.45 12.07 11.30
CA LEU A 25 -0.44 12.06 10.13
C LEU A 25 -1.26 10.79 10.13
N ASP A 26 -2.48 10.88 9.61
CA ASP A 26 -3.26 9.69 9.27
C ASP A 26 -2.56 8.97 8.11
N SER A 27 -2.37 7.66 8.26
CA SER A 27 -1.66 6.85 7.28
C SER A 27 -2.01 5.38 7.44
N TRP A 28 -1.94 4.62 6.35
CA TRP A 28 -2.18 3.17 6.36
C TRP A 28 -0.88 2.41 6.56
N PHE A 29 -0.92 1.42 7.44
CA PHE A 29 0.23 0.59 7.78
C PHE A 29 -0.06 -0.88 7.51
N ILE A 30 0.94 -1.60 7.02
CA ILE A 30 0.96 -3.07 7.08
C ILE A 30 1.56 -3.46 8.42
N LYS A 31 0.86 -4.30 9.18
CA LYS A 31 1.29 -4.80 10.50
C LYS A 31 2.38 -5.86 10.36
N THR A 32 3.53 -5.47 9.83
CA THR A 32 4.67 -6.35 9.56
C THR A 32 5.29 -6.91 10.84
N THR A 33 5.15 -6.19 11.97
CA THR A 33 5.62 -6.65 13.28
C THR A 33 4.99 -7.99 13.71
N ALA A 34 3.76 -8.28 13.26
CA ALA A 34 3.11 -9.56 13.54
C ALA A 34 3.80 -10.76 12.86
N MET A 35 4.64 -10.52 11.84
CA MET A 35 5.36 -11.54 11.09
C MET A 35 6.88 -11.47 11.33
N LYS A 36 7.33 -10.65 12.29
CA LYS A 36 8.76 -10.40 12.56
C LYS A 36 9.56 -11.69 12.74
N ASP A 37 9.12 -12.58 13.63
CA ASP A 37 9.85 -13.81 13.94
C ASP A 37 9.93 -14.72 12.71
N ARG A 38 8.84 -14.80 11.93
CA ARG A 38 8.80 -15.57 10.68
C ARG A 38 9.74 -14.99 9.61
N LEU A 39 9.83 -13.66 9.52
CA LEU A 39 10.76 -13.00 8.60
C LEU A 39 12.22 -13.29 8.96
N VAL A 40 12.56 -13.25 10.26
CA VAL A 40 13.90 -13.61 10.75
C VAL A 40 14.22 -15.08 10.47
N GLU A 41 13.27 -15.98 10.75
CA GLU A 41 13.40 -17.42 10.45
C GLU A 41 13.67 -17.66 8.96
N LEU A 42 12.87 -17.05 8.08
CA LEU A 42 13.01 -17.21 6.63
C LEU A 42 14.32 -16.61 6.11
N ASN A 43 14.78 -15.49 6.68
CA ASN A 43 16.06 -14.88 6.32
C ASN A 43 17.24 -15.86 6.50
N ASN A 44 17.19 -16.72 7.51
CA ASN A 44 18.24 -17.73 7.75
C ASN A 44 18.27 -18.84 6.69
N THR A 45 17.22 -18.98 5.88
CA THR A 45 17.19 -19.95 4.77
C THR A 45 17.81 -19.39 3.49
N ILE A 46 18.05 -18.08 3.43
CA ILE A 46 18.60 -17.40 2.25
C ILE A 46 20.13 -17.54 2.22
N ASN A 47 20.67 -17.97 1.08
CA ASN A 47 22.12 -18.05 0.86
C ASN A 47 22.71 -16.67 0.50
N TRP A 48 22.97 -15.85 1.51
CA TRP A 48 23.56 -14.52 1.34
C TRP A 48 25.02 -14.55 0.90
N LYS A 49 25.39 -13.61 0.01
CA LYS A 49 26.78 -13.40 -0.44
C LYS A 49 27.13 -11.90 -0.34
N PRO A 50 27.90 -11.45 0.69
CA PRO A 50 28.46 -12.23 1.79
C PRO A 50 27.43 -12.60 2.87
N ALA A 51 27.72 -13.65 3.66
CA ALA A 51 26.85 -14.11 4.76
C ALA A 51 26.59 -13.01 5.80
N SER A 52 27.58 -12.16 6.07
CA SER A 52 27.48 -11.02 7.01
C SER A 52 26.43 -9.98 6.63
N THR A 53 25.98 -9.94 5.37
CA THR A 53 24.85 -9.09 4.97
C THR A 53 23.54 -9.61 5.55
N GLY A 54 23.32 -10.93 5.43
CA GLY A 54 22.10 -11.59 5.88
C GLY A 54 21.99 -11.70 7.39
N GLU A 55 23.04 -12.23 8.02
CA GLU A 55 23.10 -12.38 9.49
C GLU A 55 23.29 -11.04 10.21
N GLY A 56 24.03 -10.11 9.60
CA GLY A 56 24.35 -8.81 10.18
C GLY A 56 23.37 -7.73 9.77
N ARG A 57 23.63 -7.05 8.64
CA ARG A 57 22.89 -5.82 8.27
C ARG A 57 21.39 -6.01 8.16
N PHE A 58 20.96 -7.03 7.42
CA PHE A 58 19.54 -7.30 7.18
C PHE A 58 18.88 -8.01 8.37
N GLY A 59 19.57 -8.98 8.97
CA GLY A 59 19.13 -9.66 10.20
C GLY A 59 18.85 -8.69 11.35
N ASN A 60 19.83 -7.83 11.70
CA ASN A 60 19.65 -6.81 12.74
C ASN A 60 18.52 -5.82 12.42
N TRP A 61 18.27 -5.54 11.14
CA TRP A 61 17.15 -4.69 10.72
C TRP A 61 15.79 -5.39 10.94
N LEU A 62 15.67 -6.67 10.59
CA LEU A 62 14.48 -7.48 10.86
C LEU A 62 14.22 -7.65 12.37
N GLU A 63 15.27 -7.76 13.18
CA GLU A 63 15.14 -7.81 14.65
C GLU A 63 14.61 -6.51 15.26
N ASN A 64 14.65 -5.40 14.53
CA ASN A 64 14.13 -4.10 14.96
C ASN A 64 13.02 -3.60 14.01
N LEU A 65 12.35 -4.53 13.33
CA LEU A 65 11.28 -4.22 12.39
C LEU A 65 10.19 -3.38 13.04
N VAL A 66 9.76 -2.36 12.32
CA VAL A 66 8.59 -1.52 12.64
C VAL A 66 7.51 -1.77 11.61
N ASP A 67 6.25 -1.46 11.96
CA ASP A 67 5.14 -1.54 11.01
C ASP A 67 5.40 -0.64 9.80
N TRP A 68 5.11 -1.17 8.62
CA TRP A 68 5.44 -0.50 7.38
C TRP A 68 4.35 0.51 7.03
N ASN A 69 4.70 1.79 7.07
CA ASN A 69 3.88 2.86 6.50
C ASN A 69 3.75 2.68 4.98
N LEU A 70 2.57 2.26 4.52
CA LEU A 70 2.25 1.97 3.13
C LEU A 70 1.77 3.20 2.37
N SER A 71 0.96 4.07 2.99
CA SER A 71 0.25 5.12 2.26
C SER A 71 1.13 6.32 1.90
N ARG A 72 0.90 6.91 0.73
CA ARG A 72 1.65 8.04 0.20
C ARG A 72 0.68 9.08 -0.35
N SER A 73 0.72 10.28 0.20
CA SER A 73 -0.01 11.43 -0.35
C SER A 73 0.74 12.00 -1.57
N ARG A 74 0.49 11.36 -2.72
CA ARG A 74 1.11 11.61 -4.03
C ARG A 74 0.09 11.43 -5.16
N TYR A 75 0.51 11.71 -6.39
CA TYR A 75 -0.39 11.73 -7.57
C TYR A 75 -0.12 10.62 -8.58
N TRP A 76 1.07 10.00 -8.59
CA TRP A 76 1.44 8.96 -9.54
C TRP A 76 1.95 7.70 -8.82
N GLY A 77 1.31 6.57 -9.08
CA GLY A 77 1.54 5.27 -8.44
C GLY A 77 0.24 4.47 -8.29
N THR A 78 0.35 3.25 -7.77
CA THR A 78 -0.80 2.35 -7.57
C THR A 78 -1.76 2.92 -6.52
N PRO A 79 -3.04 3.17 -6.86
CA PRO A 79 -4.02 3.67 -5.91
C PRO A 79 -4.32 2.66 -4.80
N LEU A 80 -4.46 3.13 -3.56
CA LEU A 80 -4.90 2.29 -2.45
C LEU A 80 -6.38 1.89 -2.67
N PRO A 81 -6.72 0.59 -2.79
CA PRO A 81 -8.04 0.14 -3.24
C PRO A 81 -9.03 0.04 -2.08
N ILE A 82 -9.07 1.08 -1.22
CA ILE A 82 -9.91 1.12 -0.04
C ILE A 82 -10.95 2.22 -0.21
N TRP A 83 -12.23 1.85 -0.12
CA TRP A 83 -13.36 2.76 -0.08
C TRP A 83 -13.88 2.86 1.34
N VAL A 84 -14.22 4.08 1.76
CA VAL A 84 -14.59 4.41 3.14
C VAL A 84 -15.80 5.34 3.12
N THR A 85 -16.75 5.12 4.04
CA THR A 85 -17.85 6.08 4.27
C THR A 85 -17.34 7.38 4.86
N GLU A 86 -18.09 8.48 4.71
CA GLU A 86 -17.71 9.79 5.26
C GLU A 86 -17.49 9.75 6.80
N ASP A 87 -18.25 8.91 7.51
CA ASP A 87 -18.11 8.69 8.96
C ASP A 87 -17.01 7.68 9.35
N ARG A 88 -16.29 7.12 8.36
CA ARG A 88 -15.23 6.11 8.49
C ARG A 88 -15.62 4.82 9.23
N LYS A 89 -16.92 4.54 9.35
CA LYS A 89 -17.42 3.34 10.06
C LYS A 89 -17.43 2.09 9.19
N GLU A 90 -17.60 2.26 7.88
CA GLU A 90 -17.61 1.16 6.93
C GLU A 90 -16.42 1.35 5.98
N ILE A 91 -15.62 0.29 5.86
CA ILE A 91 -14.39 0.23 5.06
C ILE A 91 -14.50 -1.00 4.17
N LYS A 92 -14.31 -0.83 2.87
CA LYS A 92 -14.34 -1.89 1.87
C LYS A 92 -13.02 -1.89 1.10
N CYS A 93 -12.34 -3.02 1.04
CA CYS A 93 -11.11 -3.20 0.26
C CYS A 93 -11.43 -4.01 -0.99
N ILE A 94 -11.24 -3.42 -2.16
CA ILE A 94 -11.53 -4.07 -3.44
C ILE A 94 -10.30 -4.85 -3.90
N GLY A 95 -10.47 -6.16 -4.14
CA GLY A 95 -9.39 -7.09 -4.48
C GLY A 95 -9.26 -7.40 -5.96
N SER A 96 -10.24 -7.04 -6.80
CA SER A 96 -10.19 -7.30 -8.24
C SER A 96 -11.00 -6.30 -9.07
N LEU A 97 -10.71 -6.23 -10.37
CA LEU A 97 -11.51 -5.44 -11.31
C LEU A 97 -12.93 -5.99 -11.46
N ALA A 98 -13.13 -7.31 -11.34
CA ALA A 98 -14.46 -7.93 -11.37
C ALA A 98 -15.31 -7.46 -10.18
N GLU A 99 -14.75 -7.52 -8.96
CA GLU A 99 -15.39 -7.01 -7.76
C GLU A 99 -15.71 -5.51 -7.87
N LEU A 100 -14.76 -4.71 -8.38
CA LEU A 100 -15.00 -3.27 -8.60
C LEU A 100 -16.19 -3.03 -9.55
N ARG A 101 -16.31 -3.80 -10.63
CA ARG A 101 -17.42 -3.68 -11.58
C ARG A 101 -18.76 -4.04 -10.95
N GLU A 102 -18.81 -5.10 -10.15
CA GLU A 102 -20.02 -5.49 -9.42
C GLU A 102 -20.46 -4.39 -8.44
N GLU A 103 -19.52 -3.83 -7.69
CA GLU A 103 -19.77 -2.75 -6.73
C GLU A 103 -20.21 -1.45 -7.41
N VAL A 104 -19.64 -1.11 -8.58
CA VAL A 104 -20.11 0.04 -9.36
C VAL A 104 -21.52 -0.20 -9.91
N ASN A 105 -21.84 -1.40 -10.38
CA ASN A 105 -23.21 -1.71 -10.81
C ASN A 105 -24.22 -1.57 -9.65
N ALA A 106 -23.86 -2.01 -8.44
CA ALA A 106 -24.67 -1.77 -7.25
C ALA A 106 -24.83 -0.25 -6.96
N SER A 107 -23.76 0.51 -7.14
CA SER A 107 -23.76 1.98 -6.99
C SER A 107 -24.63 2.69 -8.04
N VAL A 108 -24.68 2.19 -9.28
CA VAL A 108 -25.60 2.67 -10.32
C VAL A 108 -27.05 2.43 -9.92
N ASN A 109 -27.36 1.21 -9.44
CA ASN A 109 -28.71 0.89 -8.95
C ASN A 109 -29.13 1.76 -7.75
N ALA A 110 -28.18 2.16 -6.91
CA ALA A 110 -28.39 3.09 -5.80
C ALA A 110 -28.46 4.57 -6.23
N GLY A 111 -28.16 4.90 -7.49
CA GLY A 111 -28.17 6.25 -8.03
C GLY A 111 -26.95 7.11 -7.65
N PHE A 112 -25.85 6.50 -7.20
CA PHE A 112 -24.62 7.22 -6.86
C PHE A 112 -23.62 7.30 -8.01
N MET A 113 -23.69 6.34 -8.94
CA MET A 113 -22.99 6.34 -10.23
C MET A 113 -24.01 6.44 -11.36
N GLN A 114 -23.63 7.03 -12.50
CA GLN A 114 -24.52 7.14 -13.66
C GLN A 114 -24.40 5.93 -14.58
N ASP A 115 -23.16 5.52 -14.85
CA ASP A 115 -22.84 4.47 -15.81
C ASP A 115 -21.98 3.38 -15.14
N ALA A 116 -22.04 2.17 -15.72
CA ALA A 116 -21.12 1.10 -15.38
C ALA A 116 -19.69 1.47 -15.79
N LEU A 117 -18.70 0.83 -15.16
CA LEU A 117 -17.29 1.01 -15.52
C LEU A 117 -17.03 0.55 -16.97
N PRO A 118 -16.38 1.39 -17.81
CA PRO A 118 -15.92 0.99 -19.15
C PRO A 118 -15.00 -0.24 -19.12
N GLU A 119 -14.90 -0.96 -20.23
CA GLU A 119 -14.01 -2.13 -20.34
C GLU A 119 -12.54 -1.73 -20.19
N ASP A 120 -12.15 -0.62 -20.80
CA ASP A 120 -10.81 -0.04 -20.86
C ASP A 120 -10.55 1.04 -19.79
N PHE A 121 -11.29 1.01 -18.68
CA PHE A 121 -11.18 2.01 -17.62
C PHE A 121 -9.77 2.04 -17.00
N ASP A 122 -9.16 3.23 -16.97
CA ASP A 122 -7.88 3.46 -16.31
C ASP A 122 -8.05 3.53 -14.79
N LEU A 123 -7.40 2.59 -14.08
CA LEU A 123 -7.43 2.50 -12.63
C LEU A 123 -6.53 3.52 -11.93
N HIS A 124 -5.80 4.36 -12.66
CA HIS A 124 -4.96 5.40 -12.05
C HIS A 124 -5.76 6.62 -11.59
N ARG A 125 -5.12 7.42 -10.72
CA ARG A 125 -5.56 8.78 -10.46
C ARG A 125 -5.39 9.64 -11.74
N PRO A 126 -6.32 10.56 -12.03
CA PRO A 126 -7.46 10.96 -11.21
C PRO A 126 -8.71 10.09 -11.37
N TYR A 127 -8.79 9.25 -12.41
CA TYR A 127 -10.03 8.60 -12.83
C TYR A 127 -10.68 7.72 -11.76
N VAL A 128 -9.89 6.92 -11.05
CA VAL A 128 -10.41 6.03 -10.00
C VAL A 128 -10.94 6.80 -8.77
N ASP A 129 -10.56 8.07 -8.60
CA ASP A 129 -11.04 8.89 -7.47
C ASP A 129 -12.52 9.27 -7.62
N ASP A 130 -13.05 9.27 -8.86
CA ASP A 130 -14.44 9.58 -9.16
C ASP A 130 -15.38 8.37 -9.01
N VAL A 131 -14.83 7.18 -8.73
CA VAL A 131 -15.61 5.97 -8.50
C VAL A 131 -16.19 5.98 -7.09
N ILE A 132 -17.52 6.02 -7.01
CA ILE A 132 -18.25 6.05 -5.75
C ILE A 132 -18.97 4.72 -5.58
N LEU A 133 -18.80 4.09 -4.42
CA LEU A 133 -19.46 2.83 -4.09
C LEU A 133 -20.61 3.06 -3.10
N VAL A 134 -21.44 2.04 -2.93
CA VAL A 134 -22.49 2.00 -1.92
C VAL A 134 -22.10 1.03 -0.81
N SER A 135 -22.20 1.48 0.45
CA SER A 135 -21.92 0.67 1.62
C SER A 135 -23.08 -0.30 1.93
N GLU A 136 -22.87 -1.26 2.83
CA GLU A 136 -23.93 -2.18 3.25
C GLU A 136 -25.11 -1.44 3.90
N SER A 137 -24.83 -0.31 4.57
CA SER A 137 -25.86 0.57 5.12
C SER A 137 -26.49 1.54 4.11
N GLY A 138 -26.13 1.46 2.83
CA GLY A 138 -26.67 2.31 1.76
C GLY A 138 -26.02 3.70 1.66
N LYS A 139 -24.89 3.93 2.34
CA LYS A 139 -24.18 5.22 2.29
C LYS A 139 -23.18 5.26 1.12
N ARG A 140 -22.84 6.47 0.68
CA ARG A 140 -21.75 6.67 -0.30
C ARG A 140 -20.40 6.35 0.35
N MET A 141 -19.56 5.66 -0.40
CA MET A 141 -18.17 5.40 -0.04
C MET A 141 -17.24 6.03 -1.07
N PHE A 142 -16.16 6.63 -0.59
CA PHE A 142 -15.13 7.28 -1.40
C PHE A 142 -13.80 6.55 -1.22
N ARG A 143 -13.00 6.48 -2.29
CA ARG A 143 -11.66 5.91 -2.20
C ARG A 143 -10.77 6.76 -1.29
N GLU A 144 -9.93 6.12 -0.49
CA GLU A 144 -8.82 6.79 0.19
C GLU A 144 -7.92 7.48 -0.84
N PRO A 145 -7.61 8.77 -0.74
CA PRO A 145 -6.89 9.50 -1.79
C PRO A 145 -5.43 9.07 -1.93
N ASP A 146 -4.90 8.37 -0.93
CA ASP A 146 -3.52 7.91 -0.89
C ASP A 146 -3.20 6.88 -1.98
N LEU A 147 -1.91 6.85 -2.33
CA LEU A 147 -1.28 5.84 -3.17
C LEU A 147 -0.46 4.88 -2.32
N ILE A 148 -0.07 3.76 -2.92
CA ILE A 148 0.80 2.76 -2.32
C ILE A 148 2.28 3.18 -2.46
N ASP A 149 3.10 2.81 -1.47
CA ASP A 149 4.56 2.96 -1.51
C ASP A 149 5.17 2.17 -2.67
N VAL A 150 6.05 2.80 -3.46
CA VAL A 150 6.63 2.18 -4.67
C VAL A 150 7.43 0.90 -4.37
N TRP A 151 7.94 0.74 -3.14
CA TRP A 151 8.62 -0.48 -2.72
C TRP A 151 7.66 -1.68 -2.65
N PHE A 152 6.37 -1.44 -2.39
CA PHE A 152 5.34 -2.48 -2.46
C PHE A 152 5.15 -2.96 -3.90
N ASP A 153 5.05 -2.06 -4.88
CA ASP A 153 4.96 -2.44 -6.29
C ASP A 153 6.16 -3.30 -6.71
N SER A 154 7.39 -2.88 -6.33
CA SER A 154 8.59 -3.66 -6.62
C SER A 154 8.66 -5.00 -5.88
N GLY A 155 8.12 -5.06 -4.66
CA GLY A 155 8.04 -6.28 -3.86
C GLY A 155 6.97 -7.26 -4.34
N ALA A 156 5.92 -6.75 -5.00
CA ALA A 156 4.84 -7.53 -5.58
C ALA A 156 5.23 -8.20 -6.91
N MET A 157 6.32 -7.76 -7.53
CA MET A 157 6.80 -8.22 -8.84
C MET A 157 6.77 -9.75 -9.02
N PRO A 158 7.19 -10.60 -8.06
CA PRO A 158 7.23 -12.05 -8.25
C PRO A 158 5.90 -12.66 -8.66
N TYR A 159 4.77 -12.15 -8.15
CA TYR A 159 3.43 -12.63 -8.48
C TYR A 159 2.68 -11.70 -9.44
N ALA A 160 2.85 -10.38 -9.30
CA ALA A 160 2.13 -9.40 -10.10
C ALA A 160 2.49 -9.47 -11.59
N GLN A 161 3.75 -9.81 -11.94
CA GLN A 161 4.17 -9.95 -13.34
C GLN A 161 3.40 -11.04 -14.10
N TRP A 162 2.86 -12.02 -13.37
CA TRP A 162 2.15 -13.17 -13.92
C TRP A 162 0.63 -12.99 -13.89
N HIS A 163 0.14 -11.83 -13.43
CA HIS A 163 -1.28 -11.60 -13.17
C HIS A 163 -1.87 -12.62 -12.15
N TYR A 164 -1.02 -13.17 -11.27
CA TYR A 164 -1.46 -13.99 -10.14
C TYR A 164 -2.27 -13.13 -9.16
N PRO A 165 -3.38 -13.64 -8.60
CA PRO A 165 -3.88 -15.02 -8.63
C PRO A 165 -4.87 -15.35 -9.77
N PHE A 166 -5.05 -14.45 -10.75
CA PHE A 166 -6.09 -14.60 -11.77
C PHE A 166 -5.65 -15.49 -12.93
N GLU A 167 -4.38 -15.40 -13.32
CA GLU A 167 -3.80 -16.12 -14.45
C GLU A 167 -2.40 -16.66 -14.11
N ASN A 168 -1.89 -17.55 -14.97
CA ASN A 168 -0.51 -18.06 -14.96
C ASN A 168 -0.04 -18.65 -13.61
N SER A 169 -0.96 -19.25 -12.83
CA SER A 169 -0.62 -19.89 -11.55
C SER A 169 0.47 -20.96 -11.70
N GLU A 170 0.45 -21.71 -12.80
CA GLU A 170 1.48 -22.72 -13.10
C GLU A 170 2.88 -22.11 -13.29
N GLU A 171 2.99 -20.87 -13.77
CA GLU A 171 4.29 -20.20 -13.93
C GLU A 171 4.78 -19.61 -12.61
N PHE A 172 3.85 -19.12 -11.77
CA PHE A 172 4.16 -18.58 -10.45
C PHE A 172 4.57 -19.67 -9.44
N GLU A 173 3.97 -20.86 -9.51
CA GLU A 173 4.20 -21.96 -8.55
C GLU A 173 5.43 -22.83 -8.85
N LYS A 174 6.14 -22.57 -9.97
CA LYS A 174 7.39 -23.26 -10.34
C LYS A 174 8.57 -22.84 -9.47
#